data_AF-A0A096AGB7-F1
#
_entry.id   AF-A0A096AGB7-F1
#
_cell.length_a   1.000
_cell.length_b   1.000
_cell.length_c   1.000
_cell.angle_alpha   90.00
_cell.angle_beta   90.00
_cell.angle_gamma   90.00
#
_symmetry.space_group_name_H-M   'P 1'
#
loop_
_entity.id
_entity.type
_entity.pdbx_description
1 polymer ?
#
loop_
_entity_poly.entity_id
_entity_poly.type
_entity_poly.pdbx_seq_one_letter_code
_entity_poly.pdbx_strand_id
1 'polypeptide(L)'
;MDAYSKQKTTESTPIKEEAFKSGLSPIQEKAAIMLANGDSVTLVAESLNVNRTTIYQWQQKVTFQCFFNIQKKEATQNLRNGLVALYQDALQAVKDVLRSDNDAMKLKAAMLVIAKVESSPVGATDAKVVLKQQATEIQDPLNNDELFKPIEILDNRMYQKLLKENGLED
;
A
#
# COMPACT_ATOMS: atom_id res chain seq x y z
N MET A 1 29.51 -45.43 -29.61
CA MET A 1 28.43 -44.64 -30.22
C MET A 1 27.33 -44.56 -29.19
N ASP A 2 27.35 -43.44 -28.51
CA ASP A 2 26.75 -43.17 -27.22
C ASP A 2 25.28 -42.71 -27.31
N ALA A 3 24.66 -42.75 -26.13
CA ALA A 3 23.56 -41.90 -25.68
C ALA A 3 22.13 -42.23 -26.15
N TYR A 4 21.44 -42.96 -25.26
CA TYR A 4 20.12 -42.61 -24.73
C TYR A 4 19.71 -41.13 -24.91
N SER A 5 18.51 -40.89 -25.43
CA SER A 5 17.64 -39.83 -24.90
C SER A 5 16.18 -40.12 -25.21
N LYS A 6 15.51 -40.76 -24.24
CA LYS A 6 14.04 -40.73 -24.14
C LYS A 6 13.66 -39.30 -23.76
N GLN A 7 13.06 -38.57 -24.69
CA GLN A 7 12.41 -37.29 -24.39
C GLN A 7 11.27 -37.56 -23.41
N LYS A 8 11.49 -37.20 -22.15
CA LYS A 8 10.44 -37.07 -21.13
C LYS A 8 9.68 -35.79 -21.45
N THR A 9 8.49 -35.92 -22.00
CA THR A 9 7.49 -34.87 -22.03
C THR A 9 7.18 -34.47 -20.59
N THR A 10 7.61 -33.27 -20.20
CA THR A 10 7.14 -32.62 -18.99
C THR A 10 5.68 -32.22 -19.22
N GLU A 11 4.76 -33.08 -18.80
CA GLU A 11 3.37 -32.70 -18.54
C GLU A 11 3.38 -31.67 -17.41
N SER A 12 3.36 -30.39 -17.77
CA SER A 12 3.02 -29.31 -16.85
C SER A 12 1.54 -29.45 -16.51
N THR A 13 1.26 -30.21 -15.45
CA THR A 13 -0.08 -30.30 -14.84
C THR A 13 -0.51 -28.90 -14.40
N PRO A 14 -1.74 -28.46 -14.70
CA PRO A 14 -2.23 -27.18 -14.19
C PRO A 14 -2.27 -27.25 -12.67
N ILE A 15 -1.65 -26.28 -11.99
CA ILE A 15 -1.80 -26.10 -10.55
C ILE A 15 -3.28 -25.79 -10.32
N LYS A 16 -4.05 -26.80 -9.92
CA LYS A 16 -5.39 -26.58 -9.36
C LYS A 16 -5.18 -25.70 -8.14
N GLU A 17 -5.84 -24.55 -8.09
CA GLU A 17 -5.91 -23.72 -6.89
C GLU A 17 -6.48 -24.59 -5.76
N GLU A 18 -5.61 -25.13 -4.91
CA GLU A 18 -6.05 -25.77 -3.68
C GLU A 18 -6.62 -24.69 -2.78
N ALA A 19 -7.88 -24.87 -2.36
CA ALA A 19 -8.52 -24.02 -1.38
C ALA A 19 -7.59 -23.83 -0.18
N PHE A 20 -7.34 -22.57 0.22
CA PHE A 20 -6.43 -22.23 1.29
C PHE A 20 -6.73 -23.06 2.55
N LYS A 21 -5.77 -23.89 2.97
CA LYS A 21 -5.83 -24.65 4.22
C LYS A 21 -4.98 -23.95 5.27
N SER A 22 -5.63 -23.40 6.29
CA SER A 22 -4.97 -22.68 7.39
C SER A 22 -4.06 -23.59 8.24
N GLY A 23 -4.31 -24.89 8.25
CA GLY A 23 -3.67 -25.84 9.17
C GLY A 23 -4.08 -25.65 10.63
N LEU A 24 -5.17 -24.92 10.88
CA LEU A 24 -5.74 -24.66 12.20
C LEU A 24 -7.03 -25.44 12.41
N SER A 25 -7.39 -25.69 13.67
CA SER A 25 -8.73 -26.17 14.00
C SER A 25 -9.75 -25.00 13.92
N PRO A 26 -11.06 -25.28 13.75
CA PRO A 26 -12.07 -24.22 13.64
C PRO A 26 -12.09 -23.24 14.82
N ILE A 27 -11.81 -23.72 16.04
CA ILE A 27 -11.75 -22.86 17.23
C ILE A 27 -10.51 -21.95 17.23
N GLN A 28 -9.40 -22.39 16.64
CA GLN A 28 -8.20 -21.59 16.46
C GLN A 28 -8.39 -20.53 15.38
N GLU A 29 -9.05 -20.88 14.27
CA GLU A 29 -9.42 -19.91 13.23
C GLU A 29 -10.32 -18.82 13.81
N LYS A 30 -11.36 -19.21 14.56
CA LYS A 30 -12.26 -18.28 15.22
C LYS A 30 -11.52 -17.36 16.20
N ALA A 31 -10.59 -17.90 16.99
CA ALA A 31 -9.75 -17.09 17.87
C ALA A 31 -8.90 -16.07 17.11
N ALA A 32 -8.27 -16.49 16.01
CA ALA A 32 -7.45 -15.62 15.17
C ALA A 32 -8.27 -14.51 14.52
N ILE A 33 -9.49 -14.79 14.05
CA ILE A 33 -10.41 -13.79 13.50
C ILE A 33 -10.79 -12.75 14.56
N MET A 34 -11.21 -13.19 15.75
CA MET A 34 -11.58 -12.29 16.84
C MET A 34 -10.41 -11.38 17.24
N LEU A 35 -9.22 -11.95 17.41
CA LEU A 35 -8.01 -11.17 17.71
C LEU A 35 -7.67 -10.19 16.59
N ALA A 36 -7.83 -10.58 15.32
CA ALA A 36 -7.53 -9.72 14.17
C ALA A 36 -8.49 -8.52 14.06
N ASN A 37 -9.72 -8.69 14.55
CA ASN A 37 -10.71 -7.62 14.67
C ASN A 37 -10.49 -6.70 15.89
N GLY A 38 -9.51 -7.00 16.75
CA GLY A 38 -9.13 -6.18 17.89
C GLY A 38 -9.67 -6.65 19.25
N ASP A 39 -10.30 -7.82 19.32
CA ASP A 39 -10.78 -8.36 20.60
C ASP A 39 -9.60 -8.69 21.53
N SER A 40 -9.77 -8.45 22.83
CA SER A 40 -8.74 -8.78 23.81
C SER A 40 -8.64 -10.30 24.01
N VAL A 41 -7.44 -10.79 24.35
CA VAL A 41 -7.22 -12.22 24.68
C VAL A 41 -8.18 -12.72 25.76
N THR A 42 -8.55 -11.86 26.71
CA THR A 42 -9.53 -12.18 27.77
C THR A 42 -10.92 -12.42 27.17
N LEU A 43 -11.40 -11.49 26.33
CA LEU A 43 -12.71 -11.60 25.68
C LEU A 43 -12.79 -12.84 24.77
N VAL A 44 -11.72 -13.13 24.04
CA VAL A 44 -11.65 -14.32 23.16
C VAL A 44 -11.65 -15.61 23.99
N ALA A 45 -10.92 -15.66 25.11
CA ALA A 45 -10.88 -16.81 26.01
C ALA A 45 -12.27 -17.12 26.58
N GLU A 46 -12.98 -16.09 27.05
CA GLU A 46 -14.35 -16.21 27.55
C GLU A 46 -15.32 -16.65 26.46
N SER A 47 -15.27 -16.01 25.28
CA SER A 47 -16.18 -16.27 24.17
C SER A 47 -16.02 -17.67 23.55
N LEU A 48 -14.81 -18.23 23.61
CA LEU A 48 -14.50 -19.56 23.09
C LEU A 48 -14.46 -20.64 24.18
N ASN A 49 -14.70 -20.27 25.44
CA ASN A 49 -14.60 -21.14 26.60
C ASN A 49 -13.26 -21.91 26.66
N VAL A 50 -12.16 -21.18 26.46
CA VAL A 50 -10.79 -21.70 26.54
C VAL A 50 -9.96 -20.89 27.52
N ASN A 51 -8.88 -21.50 28.05
CA ASN A 51 -7.97 -20.78 28.92
C ASN A 51 -7.15 -19.75 28.11
N ARG A 52 -6.88 -18.57 28.69
CA ARG A 52 -5.99 -17.54 28.11
C ARG A 52 -4.62 -18.12 27.73
N THR A 53 -4.06 -19.01 28.54
CA THR A 53 -2.80 -19.71 28.26
C THR A 53 -2.86 -20.51 26.96
N THR A 54 -4.00 -21.14 26.66
CA THR A 54 -4.21 -21.88 25.41
C THR A 54 -4.13 -20.95 24.20
N ILE A 55 -4.72 -19.75 24.30
CA ILE A 55 -4.63 -18.73 23.23
C ILE A 55 -3.18 -18.26 23.06
N TYR A 56 -2.46 -17.99 24.14
CA TYR A 56 -1.05 -17.61 24.06
C TYR A 56 -0.21 -18.69 23.38
N GLN A 57 -0.44 -19.97 23.68
CA GLN A 57 0.24 -21.09 23.01
C GLN A 57 -0.08 -21.14 21.51
N TRP A 58 -1.33 -20.84 21.12
CA TRP A 58 -1.70 -20.78 19.70
C TRP A 58 -0.99 -19.63 18.98
N GLN A 59 -0.89 -18.45 19.60
CA GLN A 59 -0.19 -17.30 19.03
C GLN A 59 1.30 -17.56 18.74
N GLN A 60 1.93 -18.54 19.40
CA GLN A 60 3.32 -18.94 19.12
C GLN A 60 3.45 -19.84 17.88
N LYS A 61 2.35 -20.41 17.36
CA LYS A 61 2.38 -21.30 16.21
C LYS A 61 2.43 -20.51 14.90
N VAL A 62 3.33 -20.89 14.00
CA VAL A 62 3.49 -20.24 12.68
C VAL A 62 2.19 -20.27 11.88
N THR A 63 1.47 -21.39 11.87
CA THR A 63 0.18 -21.52 11.17
C THR A 63 -0.86 -20.51 11.69
N PHE A 64 -0.87 -20.28 13.00
CA PHE A 64 -1.77 -19.31 13.63
C PHE A 64 -1.40 -17.88 13.26
N GLN A 65 -0.10 -17.56 13.32
CA GLN A 65 0.41 -16.22 12.95
C GLN A 65 0.13 -15.91 11.48
N CYS A 66 0.33 -16.86 10.56
CA CYS A 66 0.04 -16.69 9.15
C CYS A 66 -1.45 -16.40 8.92
N PHE A 67 -2.33 -17.21 9.49
CA PHE A 67 -3.78 -17.02 9.36
C PHE A 67 -4.24 -15.70 9.99
N PHE A 68 -3.77 -15.38 11.20
CA PHE A 68 -4.04 -14.11 11.87
C PHE A 68 -3.61 -12.91 11.02
N ASN A 69 -2.44 -12.97 10.38
CA ASN A 69 -1.94 -11.89 9.53
C ASN A 69 -2.78 -11.72 8.25
N ILE A 70 -3.29 -12.81 7.67
CA ILE A 70 -4.26 -12.76 6.56
C ILE A 70 -5.53 -12.03 7.02
N GLN A 71 -6.10 -12.43 8.16
CA GLN A 71 -7.29 -11.75 8.69
C GLN A 71 -7.04 -10.28 9.02
N LYS A 72 -5.86 -9.95 9.57
CA LYS A 72 -5.48 -8.56 9.86
C LYS A 72 -5.35 -7.73 8.58
N LYS A 73 -4.80 -8.31 7.51
CA LYS A 73 -4.70 -7.67 6.19
C LYS A 73 -6.11 -7.35 5.65
N GLU A 74 -7.03 -8.30 5.72
CA GLU A 74 -8.42 -8.11 5.29
C GLU A 74 -9.13 -7.03 6.12
N ALA A 75 -9.05 -7.11 7.45
CA ALA A 75 -9.64 -6.11 8.34
C ALA A 75 -9.08 -4.71 8.07
N THR A 76 -7.77 -4.59 7.86
CA THR A 76 -7.12 -3.32 7.52
C THR A 76 -7.57 -2.80 6.15
N GLN A 77 -7.71 -3.69 5.16
CA GLN A 77 -8.18 -3.29 3.83
C GLN A 77 -9.64 -2.81 3.87
N ASN A 78 -10.49 -3.49 4.65
CA ASN A 78 -11.88 -3.07 4.85
C ASN A 78 -11.95 -1.71 5.54
N LEU A 79 -11.12 -1.47 6.56
CA LEU A 79 -11.02 -0.15 7.20
C LEU A 79 -10.56 0.92 6.21
N ARG A 80 -9.54 0.64 5.39
CA ARG A 80 -9.09 1.58 4.34
C ARG A 80 -10.20 1.89 3.35
N ASN A 81 -10.93 0.89 2.89
CA ASN A 81 -12.06 1.08 2.00
C ASN A 81 -13.16 1.93 2.67
N GLY A 82 -13.43 1.70 3.95
CA GLY A 82 -14.36 2.52 4.74
C GLY A 82 -13.90 3.97 4.90
N LEU A 83 -12.61 4.21 5.13
CA LEU A 83 -12.04 5.56 5.16
C LEU A 83 -12.18 6.25 3.79
N VAL A 84 -11.94 5.54 2.69
CA VAL A 84 -12.15 6.06 1.33
C VAL A 84 -13.62 6.43 1.10
N ALA A 85 -14.56 5.63 1.58
CA ALA A 85 -15.99 5.98 1.52
C ALA A 85 -16.30 7.25 2.32
N LEU A 86 -15.75 7.39 3.54
CA LEU A 86 -15.92 8.61 4.34
C LEU A 86 -15.34 9.85 3.65
N TYR A 87 -14.25 9.72 2.89
CA TYR A 87 -13.75 10.82 2.06
C TYR A 87 -14.77 11.23 0.98
N GLN A 88 -15.47 10.27 0.37
CA GLN A 88 -16.53 10.56 -0.60
C GLN A 88 -17.72 11.26 0.08
N ASP A 89 -18.12 10.82 1.26
CA ASP A 89 -19.20 11.44 2.03
C ASP A 89 -18.83 12.87 2.48
N ALA A 90 -17.59 13.09 2.90
CA ALA A 90 -17.10 14.43 3.24
C ALA A 90 -17.10 15.36 2.03
N LEU A 91 -16.69 14.87 0.86
CA LEU A 91 -16.80 15.63 -0.40
C LEU A 91 -18.25 15.93 -0.75
N GLN A 92 -19.17 15.00 -0.50
CA GLN A 92 -20.59 15.21 -0.74
C GLN A 92 -21.15 16.28 0.21
N ALA A 93 -20.81 16.24 1.50
CA ALA A 93 -21.20 17.26 2.46
C ALA A 93 -20.72 18.67 2.05
N VAL A 94 -19.48 18.79 1.54
CA VAL A 94 -18.98 20.08 1.01
C VAL A 94 -19.79 20.52 -0.21
N LYS A 95 -20.15 19.62 -1.13
CA LYS A 95 -21.02 19.94 -2.28
C LYS A 95 -22.42 20.39 -1.85
N ASP A 96 -22.97 19.77 -0.82
CA ASP A 96 -24.29 20.12 -0.30
C ASP A 96 -24.27 21.50 0.37
N VAL A 97 -23.22 21.82 1.12
CA VAL A 97 -23.02 23.17 1.68
C VAL A 97 -22.88 24.22 0.58
N LEU A 98 -22.18 23.92 -0.52
CA LEU A 98 -22.07 24.82 -1.68
C LEU A 98 -23.42 25.09 -2.36
N ARG A 99 -24.38 24.17 -2.21
CA ARG A 99 -25.75 24.29 -2.76
C ARG A 99 -26.77 24.80 -1.74
N SER A 100 -26.36 25.05 -0.50
CA SER A 100 -27.26 25.49 0.57
C SER A 100 -27.69 26.95 0.42
N ASP A 101 -28.80 27.34 1.05
CA ASP A 101 -29.27 28.73 1.08
C ASP A 101 -28.54 29.60 2.14
N ASN A 102 -27.51 29.05 2.80
CA ASN A 102 -26.70 29.78 3.77
C ASN A 102 -25.44 30.34 3.11
N ASP A 103 -25.50 31.59 2.66
CA ASP A 103 -24.41 32.23 1.93
C ASP A 103 -23.09 32.30 2.71
N ALA A 104 -23.14 32.45 4.03
CA ALA A 104 -21.94 32.47 4.87
C ALA A 104 -21.24 31.09 4.91
N MET A 105 -22.01 30.00 5.02
CA MET A 105 -21.45 28.63 4.97
C MET A 105 -21.00 28.25 3.56
N LYS A 106 -21.76 28.65 2.54
CA LYS A 106 -21.43 28.48 1.12
C LYS A 106 -20.10 29.16 0.77
N LEU A 107 -19.90 30.41 1.19
CA LEU A 107 -18.65 31.13 0.97
C LEU A 107 -17.47 30.45 1.67
N LYS A 108 -17.64 30.02 2.93
CA LYS A 108 -16.60 29.27 3.66
C LYS A 108 -16.22 27.96 2.97
N ALA A 109 -17.21 27.20 2.48
CA ALA A 109 -16.96 25.98 1.72
C ALA A 109 -16.23 26.27 0.40
N ALA A 110 -16.63 27.34 -0.32
CA ALA A 110 -15.97 27.75 -1.56
C ALA A 110 -14.50 28.14 -1.33
N MET A 111 -14.23 28.95 -0.30
CA MET A 111 -12.87 29.33 0.10
C MET A 111 -12.01 28.10 0.47
N LEU A 112 -12.57 27.15 1.22
CA LEU A 112 -11.87 25.91 1.60
C LEU A 112 -11.49 25.07 0.38
N VAL A 113 -12.41 24.91 -0.58
CA VAL A 113 -12.15 24.15 -1.81
C VAL A 113 -11.05 24.81 -2.63
N ILE A 114 -11.13 26.12 -2.85
CA ILE A 114 -10.12 26.88 -3.60
C ILE A 114 -8.74 26.75 -2.94
N ALA A 115 -8.66 27.03 -1.64
CA ALA A 115 -7.41 26.94 -0.88
C ALA A 115 -6.82 25.51 -0.93
N LYS A 116 -7.66 24.48 -0.86
CA LYS A 116 -7.18 23.09 -0.91
C LYS A 116 -6.61 22.74 -2.29
N VAL A 117 -7.24 23.19 -3.37
CA VAL A 117 -6.75 23.02 -4.74
C VAL A 117 -5.44 23.76 -4.96
N GLU A 118 -5.33 25.01 -4.51
CA GLU A 118 -4.10 25.82 -4.60
C GLU A 118 -2.95 25.20 -3.78
N SER A 119 -3.25 24.64 -2.60
CA SER A 119 -2.27 24.01 -1.72
C SER A 119 -1.87 22.58 -2.13
N SER A 120 -2.45 22.03 -3.20
CA SER A 120 -2.14 20.69 -3.69
C SER A 120 -1.11 20.79 -4.80
N PRO A 121 0.20 20.68 -4.50
CA PRO A 121 1.23 20.82 -5.52
C PRO A 121 1.03 19.74 -6.58
N VAL A 122 0.96 20.17 -7.84
CA VAL A 122 1.02 19.25 -8.96
C VAL A 122 2.45 18.73 -8.99
N GLY A 123 2.64 17.42 -8.78
CA GLY A 123 3.93 16.77 -8.94
C GLY A 123 4.45 16.93 -10.36
N ALA A 124 5.73 16.59 -10.59
CA ALA A 124 6.31 16.73 -11.93
C ALA A 124 5.49 15.95 -12.98
N THR A 125 5.02 16.65 -14.01
CA THR A 125 4.12 16.12 -15.04
C THR A 125 4.86 15.63 -16.29
N ASP A 126 6.16 15.93 -16.39
CA ASP A 126 7.01 15.52 -17.50
C ASP A 126 7.99 14.45 -17.03
N ALA A 127 7.76 13.21 -17.48
CA ALA A 127 8.61 12.08 -17.15
C ALA A 127 10.06 12.28 -17.61
N LYS A 128 10.31 12.91 -18.77
CA LYS A 128 11.69 13.15 -19.24
C LYS A 128 12.41 14.12 -18.30
N VAL A 129 11.74 15.15 -17.79
CA VAL A 129 12.30 16.10 -16.81
C VAL A 129 12.63 15.42 -15.48
N VAL A 130 11.73 14.56 -14.98
CA VAL A 130 11.96 13.81 -13.74
C VAL A 130 13.14 12.84 -13.86
N LEU A 131 13.18 12.06 -14.94
CA LEU A 131 14.26 11.10 -15.18
C LEU A 131 15.60 11.81 -15.39
N LYS A 132 15.59 12.99 -16.02
CA LYS A 132 16.78 13.83 -16.16
C LYS A 132 17.28 14.32 -14.79
N GLN A 133 16.40 14.78 -13.91
CA GLN A 133 16.76 15.16 -12.54
C GLN A 133 17.32 13.98 -11.75
N GLN A 134 16.72 12.80 -11.87
CA GLN A 134 17.21 11.58 -11.20
C GLN A 134 18.60 11.13 -11.69
N ALA A 135 18.92 11.40 -12.95
CA ALA A 135 20.24 11.14 -13.53
C ALA A 135 21.23 12.30 -13.36
N THR A 136 20.84 13.39 -12.69
CA THR A 136 21.71 14.56 -12.47
C THR A 136 22.28 14.50 -11.06
N GLU A 137 23.60 14.49 -10.96
CA GLU A 137 24.32 14.63 -9.69
C GLU A 137 24.51 16.13 -9.40
N ILE A 138 24.22 16.55 -8.17
CA ILE A 138 24.52 17.89 -7.69
C ILE A 138 25.87 17.83 -6.97
N GLN A 139 26.90 18.41 -7.57
CA GLN A 139 28.18 18.61 -6.91
C GLN A 139 28.21 20.02 -6.32
N ASP A 140 28.31 20.09 -4.99
CA ASP A 140 28.61 21.34 -4.29
C ASP A 140 30.12 21.43 -4.06
N PRO A 141 30.85 22.26 -4.85
CA PRO A 141 32.30 22.31 -4.78
C PRO A 141 32.82 22.94 -3.49
N LEU A 142 32.01 23.67 -2.72
CA LEU A 142 32.44 24.39 -1.52
C LEU A 142 31.29 24.48 -0.50
N ASN A 143 31.18 23.47 0.38
CA ASN A 143 30.24 23.40 1.51
C ASN A 143 29.87 24.78 2.10
N ASN A 144 28.77 25.36 1.62
CA ASN A 144 28.11 26.57 2.12
C ASN A 144 28.77 27.95 1.85
N ASP A 145 29.36 28.19 0.66
CA ASP A 145 29.65 29.57 0.22
C ASP A 145 28.57 30.09 -0.74
N GLU A 146 27.78 31.08 -0.28
CA GLU A 146 26.61 31.65 -1.00
C GLU A 146 26.96 32.28 -2.37
N LEU A 147 28.25 32.45 -2.67
CA LEU A 147 28.76 33.01 -3.92
C LEU A 147 28.85 32.01 -5.08
N PHE A 148 28.78 30.70 -4.83
CA PHE A 148 28.92 29.66 -5.85
C PHE A 148 27.65 28.83 -5.99
N LYS A 149 27.12 28.71 -7.21
CA LYS A 149 25.97 27.85 -7.48
C LYS A 149 26.42 26.38 -7.57
N PRO A 150 25.63 25.43 -7.06
CA PRO A 150 25.89 24.01 -7.24
C PRO A 150 26.04 23.66 -8.73
N ILE A 151 26.95 22.75 -9.04
CA ILE A 151 27.17 22.28 -10.40
C ILE A 151 26.29 21.04 -10.62
N GLU A 152 25.41 21.13 -11.62
CA GLU A 152 24.56 20.01 -12.05
C GLU A 152 25.29 19.22 -13.15
N ILE A 153 25.57 17.94 -12.89
CA ILE A 153 26.23 17.04 -13.84
C ILE A 153 25.27 15.92 -14.22
N LEU A 154 24.83 15.91 -15.48
CA LEU A 154 23.95 14.86 -16.01
C LEU A 154 24.74 13.62 -16.40
N ASP A 155 24.43 12.48 -15.77
CA ASP A 155 24.87 11.16 -16.24
C ASP A 155 24.03 10.73 -17.45
N ASN A 156 24.56 10.98 -18.64
CA ASN A 156 23.91 10.61 -19.89
C ASN A 156 23.65 9.10 -20.03
N ARG A 157 24.49 8.23 -19.43
CA ARG A 157 24.27 6.78 -19.52
C ARG A 157 23.11 6.36 -18.63
N MET A 158 23.06 6.87 -17.41
CA MET A 158 21.96 6.64 -16.48
C MET A 158 20.65 7.20 -17.04
N TYR A 159 20.68 8.42 -17.60
CA TYR A 159 19.49 9.03 -18.22
C TYR A 159 18.94 8.20 -19.38
N GLN A 160 19.79 7.74 -20.30
CA GLN A 160 19.35 6.89 -21.42
C GLN A 160 18.82 5.53 -20.96
N LYS A 161 19.44 4.94 -19.94
CA LYS A 161 18.92 3.72 -19.30
C LYS A 161 17.53 3.94 -18.71
N LEU A 162 17.33 5.05 -17.99
CA LEU A 162 16.05 5.41 -17.39
C LEU A 162 14.96 5.67 -18.45
N LEU A 163 15.29 6.33 -19.56
CA LEU A 163 14.36 6.51 -20.68
C LEU A 163 13.91 5.16 -21.24
N LYS A 164 14.86 4.25 -21.48
CA LYS A 164 14.58 2.89 -21.97
C LYS A 164 13.69 2.09 -21.04
N GLU A 165 14.03 2.06 -19.74
CA GLU A 165 13.27 1.31 -18.74
C GLU A 165 11.83 1.82 -18.59
N ASN A 166 11.58 3.09 -18.91
CA ASN A 166 10.25 3.71 -18.85
C ASN A 166 9.58 3.84 -20.24
N GLY A 167 10.12 3.20 -21.29
CA GLY A 167 9.50 3.18 -22.61
C GLY A 167 9.47 4.54 -23.34
N LEU A 168 10.41 5.42 -23.02
CA LEU A 168 10.57 6.76 -23.61
C LEU A 168 11.76 6.85 -24.59
N GLU A 169 12.18 5.71 -25.15
CA GLU A 169 13.08 5.67 -26.31
C GLU A 169 12.34 6.27 -27.53
N ASP A 170 13.02 7.13 -28.29
CA ASP A 170 12.51 7.62 -29.59
C ASP A 170 12.45 6.47 -30.63
#